data_AF-A0A061DND5-F1
#
_entry.id   AF-A0A061DND5-F1
#
_cell.length_a   1.000
_cell.length_b   1.000
_cell.length_c   1.000
_cell.angle_alpha   90.00
_cell.angle_beta   90.00
_cell.angle_gamma   90.00
#
_symmetry.space_group_name_H-M   'P 1'
#
loop_
_entity.id
_entity.type
_entity.pdbx_description
1 polymer ?
#
loop_
_entity_poly.entity_id
_entity_poly.type
_entity_poly.pdbx_seq_one_letter_code
_entity_poly.pdbx_strand_id
1 'polypeptide(L)'
;MSHRGICSASPVLVLACTLVLLLVQSDMARAKTFTVGDTSGWSFNVQSWPKGKKFKAGDALDIQGYKSCSASPTSEVYSTVNDAIKLSKGRNYFICSIRGHCDGGLKIAVDAS
;
A
#
# COMPACT_ATOMS: atom_id res chain seq x y z
N MET A 1 -29.12 54.47 -16.79
CA MET A 1 -29.57 53.20 -17.39
C MET A 1 -28.63 52.10 -16.92
N SER A 2 -29.10 51.21 -16.04
CA SER A 2 -28.28 50.17 -15.41
C SER A 2 -28.29 48.92 -16.30
N HIS A 3 -27.17 48.61 -16.95
CA HIS A 3 -27.02 47.37 -17.73
C HIS A 3 -26.80 46.19 -16.77
N ARG A 4 -27.87 45.46 -16.47
CA ARG A 4 -27.79 44.11 -15.91
C ARG A 4 -27.47 43.14 -17.06
N GLY A 5 -26.19 42.92 -17.31
CA GLY A 5 -25.72 41.84 -18.18
C GLY A 5 -25.89 40.50 -17.48
N ILE A 6 -27.03 39.85 -17.65
CA ILE A 6 -27.20 38.46 -17.24
C ILE A 6 -26.41 37.63 -18.25
N CYS A 7 -25.24 37.17 -17.85
CA CYS A 7 -24.42 36.26 -18.64
C CYS A 7 -25.15 34.90 -18.69
N SER A 8 -25.96 34.69 -19.72
CA SER A 8 -26.58 33.38 -19.97
C SER A 8 -25.46 32.41 -20.37
N ALA A 9 -24.92 31.70 -19.39
CA ALA A 9 -23.96 30.63 -19.66
C ALA A 9 -24.65 29.58 -20.54
N SER A 10 -24.14 29.41 -21.76
CA SER A 10 -24.67 28.44 -22.71
C SER A 10 -24.62 27.05 -22.07
N PRO A 11 -25.69 26.24 -22.10
CA PRO A 11 -25.74 24.95 -21.40
C PRO A 11 -24.62 23.98 -21.85
N VAL A 12 -24.15 24.15 -23.09
CA VAL A 12 -22.98 23.44 -23.64
C VAL A 12 -21.68 23.83 -22.92
N LEU A 13 -21.50 25.11 -22.60
CA LEU A 13 -20.32 25.61 -21.88
C LEU A 13 -20.34 25.14 -20.42
N VAL A 14 -21.52 25.14 -19.79
CA VAL A 14 -21.70 24.61 -18.43
C VAL A 14 -21.37 23.12 -18.40
N LEU A 15 -21.91 22.33 -19.33
CA LEU A 15 -21.65 20.89 -19.41
C LEU A 15 -20.15 20.61 -19.67
N ALA A 16 -19.53 21.34 -20.60
CA ALA A 16 -18.10 21.22 -20.86
C ALA A 16 -17.25 21.57 -19.64
N CYS A 17 -17.56 22.66 -18.93
CA CYS A 17 -16.88 23.01 -17.68
C CYS A 17 -17.07 21.95 -16.59
N THR A 18 -18.27 21.39 -16.43
CA THR A 18 -18.50 20.31 -15.45
C THR A 18 -17.70 19.04 -15.78
N LEU A 19 -17.62 18.67 -17.06
CA LEU A 19 -16.84 17.50 -17.49
C LEU A 19 -15.34 17.71 -17.28
N VAL A 20 -14.81 18.91 -17.58
CA VAL A 20 -13.42 19.27 -17.32
C VAL A 20 -13.12 19.26 -15.81
N LEU A 21 -14.03 19.77 -14.97
CA LEU A 21 -13.86 19.73 -13.51
C LEU A 21 -13.84 18.29 -12.97
N LEU A 22 -14.65 17.38 -13.52
CA LEU A 22 -14.63 15.96 -13.15
C LEU A 22 -13.32 15.26 -13.56
N LEU A 23 -12.76 15.61 -14.73
CA LEU A 23 -11.46 15.08 -15.17
C LEU A 23 -10.29 15.61 -14.35
N VAL A 24 -10.37 16.82 -13.79
CA VAL A 24 -9.34 17.37 -12.88
C VAL A 24 -9.36 16.70 -11.51
N GLN A 25 -10.48 16.09 -11.11
CA GLN A 25 -10.64 15.37 -9.85
C GLN A 25 -10.17 13.91 -9.90
N SER A 26 -9.71 13.41 -11.06
CA SER A 26 -9.17 12.06 -11.14
C SER A 26 -7.80 12.02 -10.46
N ASP A 27 -7.78 11.68 -9.17
CA ASP A 27 -6.55 11.34 -8.47
C ASP A 27 -5.90 10.12 -9.14
N MET A 28 -4.77 10.33 -9.80
CA MET A 28 -3.95 9.23 -10.30
C MET A 28 -3.45 8.39 -9.12
N ALA A 29 -3.98 7.16 -8.99
CA ALA A 29 -3.52 6.20 -7.99
C ALA A 29 -2.09 5.74 -8.30
N ARG A 30 -1.08 6.45 -7.79
CA ARG A 30 0.32 6.03 -7.89
C ARG A 30 0.62 4.97 -6.83
N ALA A 31 1.23 3.86 -7.23
CA ALA A 31 1.75 2.87 -6.28
C ALA A 31 2.90 3.49 -5.46
N LYS A 32 2.88 3.26 -4.15
CA LYS A 32 3.93 3.74 -3.23
C LYS A 32 4.78 2.57 -2.78
N THR A 33 6.08 2.63 -3.06
CA THR A 33 7.05 1.63 -2.62
C THR A 33 7.65 2.01 -1.27
N PHE A 34 7.85 1.02 -0.41
CA PHE A 34 8.47 1.19 0.90
C PHE A 34 9.63 0.19 1.04
N THR A 35 10.78 0.65 1.51
CA THR A 35 11.91 -0.22 1.84
C THR A 35 11.75 -0.72 3.26
N VAL A 36 11.58 -2.04 3.43
CA VAL A 36 11.40 -2.66 4.75
C VAL A 36 12.62 -2.40 5.62
N GLY A 37 12.40 -1.92 6.86
CA GLY A 37 13.46 -1.56 7.80
C GLY A 37 14.21 -0.26 7.46
N ASP A 38 13.74 0.50 6.47
CA ASP A 38 14.35 1.75 6.01
C ASP A 38 15.85 1.56 5.72
N THR A 39 16.76 2.23 6.46
CA THR A 39 18.21 2.07 6.28
C THR A 39 18.78 0.79 6.89
N SER A 40 18.07 0.16 7.83
CA SER A 40 18.50 -1.08 8.49
C SER A 40 18.16 -2.33 7.68
N GLY A 41 17.30 -2.19 6.67
CA GLY A 41 16.87 -3.30 5.81
C GLY A 41 16.08 -4.38 6.54
N TRP A 42 15.94 -5.52 5.88
CA TRP A 42 15.34 -6.72 6.46
C TRP A 42 16.30 -7.37 7.48
N SER A 43 16.24 -6.90 8.73
CA SER A 43 17.12 -7.33 9.83
C SER A 43 16.36 -7.56 11.14
N PHE A 44 17.02 -8.11 12.15
CA PHE A 44 16.40 -8.48 13.44
C PHE A 44 15.69 -7.29 14.09
N ASN A 45 14.62 -7.58 14.86
CA ASN A 45 13.78 -6.59 15.54
C ASN A 45 13.05 -5.59 14.61
N VAL A 46 12.87 -5.90 13.32
CA VAL A 46 12.19 -5.03 12.33
C VAL A 46 10.66 -4.95 12.52
N GLN A 47 10.08 -5.73 13.43
CA GLN A 47 8.63 -5.85 13.67
C GLN A 47 7.88 -4.53 13.87
N SER A 48 8.57 -3.50 14.39
CA SER A 48 8.00 -2.18 14.66
C SER A 48 8.00 -1.25 13.45
N TRP A 49 8.76 -1.58 12.39
CA TRP A 49 8.91 -0.75 11.19
C TRP A 49 7.58 -0.36 10.50
N PRO A 50 6.53 -1.23 10.44
CA PRO A 50 5.25 -0.84 9.85
C PRO A 50 4.49 0.26 10.62
N LYS A 51 4.82 0.51 11.89
CA LYS A 51 4.07 1.45 12.73
C LYS A 51 4.06 2.86 12.12
N GLY A 52 2.88 3.46 12.03
CA GLY A 52 2.69 4.81 11.48
C GLY A 52 2.74 4.92 9.96
N LYS A 53 3.00 3.83 9.22
CA LYS A 53 2.99 3.81 7.75
C LYS A 53 1.59 3.46 7.23
N LYS A 54 1.23 4.06 6.09
CA LYS A 54 -0.05 3.82 5.40
C LYS A 54 0.22 3.07 4.10
N PHE A 55 -0.33 1.87 3.97
CA PHE A 55 -0.14 0.99 2.82
C PHE A 55 -1.43 0.90 1.98
N LYS A 56 -1.30 0.65 0.67
CA LYS A 56 -2.40 0.46 -0.30
C LYS A 56 -2.36 -0.96 -0.89
N ALA A 57 -3.52 -1.49 -1.28
CA ALA A 57 -3.83 -2.93 -1.42
C ALA A 57 -3.68 -3.64 -2.82
N GLY A 58 -3.70 -5.00 -2.78
CA GLY A 58 -3.59 -6.05 -3.84
C GLY A 58 -3.07 -7.45 -3.36
N ASP A 59 -3.98 -8.44 -3.10
CA ASP A 59 -3.95 -9.92 -2.72
C ASP A 59 -3.16 -10.55 -1.50
N ALA A 60 -3.81 -11.46 -0.70
CA ALA A 60 -3.61 -11.77 0.78
C ALA A 60 -3.16 -13.20 1.21
N LEU A 61 -2.55 -13.30 2.42
CA LEU A 61 -1.97 -14.52 3.03
C LEU A 61 -2.15 -14.66 4.57
N ASP A 62 -1.85 -15.86 5.10
CA ASP A 62 -2.23 -16.46 6.40
C ASP A 62 -1.49 -15.96 7.67
N ILE A 63 -2.22 -15.83 8.79
CA ILE A 63 -1.78 -15.35 10.11
C ILE A 63 -1.08 -16.42 10.97
N GLN A 64 -1.40 -17.70 10.78
CA GLN A 64 -0.94 -18.75 11.70
C GLN A 64 0.57 -18.93 11.63
N GLY A 65 1.12 -19.00 10.42
CA GLY A 65 2.57 -19.12 10.20
C GLY A 65 3.39 -17.96 10.78
N TYR A 66 2.82 -16.74 10.80
CA TYR A 66 3.47 -15.57 11.40
C TYR A 66 3.65 -15.68 12.92
N LYS A 67 2.65 -16.25 13.60
CA LYS A 67 2.67 -16.42 15.06
C LYS A 67 3.60 -17.55 15.47
N SER A 68 3.53 -18.68 14.76
CA SER A 68 4.34 -19.87 15.04
C SER A 68 5.74 -19.85 14.43
N CYS A 69 6.07 -18.82 13.66
CA CYS A 69 7.32 -18.75 12.90
C CYS A 69 7.53 -19.96 11.97
N SER A 70 6.43 -20.45 11.38
CA SER A 70 6.42 -21.59 10.47
C SER A 70 5.91 -21.16 9.10
N ALA A 71 6.72 -21.33 8.06
CA ALA A 71 6.27 -21.15 6.69
C ALA A 71 5.45 -22.39 6.25
N SER A 72 4.31 -22.17 5.60
CA SER A 72 3.56 -23.24 4.94
C SER A 72 4.31 -23.66 3.68
N PRO A 73 4.21 -24.93 3.22
CA PRO A 73 4.71 -25.34 1.91
C PRO A 73 4.13 -24.52 0.74
N THR A 74 2.95 -23.92 0.94
CA THR A 74 2.28 -23.06 -0.04
C THR A 74 2.62 -21.58 0.09
N SER A 75 3.48 -21.20 1.04
CA SER A 75 3.91 -19.82 1.20
C SER A 75 4.81 -19.40 0.04
N GLU A 76 4.59 -18.19 -0.48
CA GLU A 76 5.52 -17.59 -1.43
C GLU A 76 6.86 -17.31 -0.76
N VAL A 77 7.94 -17.60 -1.48
CA VAL A 77 9.31 -17.42 -1.00
C VAL A 77 10.00 -16.38 -1.85
N TYR A 78 10.56 -15.39 -1.16
CA TYR A 78 11.32 -14.28 -1.71
C TYR A 78 12.75 -14.41 -1.16
N SER A 79 13.74 -14.47 -2.05
CA SER A 79 15.12 -14.82 -1.70
C SER A 79 16.17 -13.92 -2.35
N THR A 80 15.76 -12.83 -3.01
CA THR A 80 16.70 -11.84 -3.56
C THR A 80 16.79 -10.63 -2.63
N VAL A 81 17.81 -9.80 -2.85
CA VAL A 81 18.05 -8.61 -2.02
C VAL A 81 16.99 -7.52 -2.26
N ASN A 82 16.33 -7.51 -3.42
CA ASN A 82 15.46 -6.42 -3.87
C ASN A 82 14.08 -6.92 -4.33
N ASP A 83 13.52 -7.90 -3.63
CA ASP A 83 12.18 -8.39 -3.93
C ASP A 83 11.14 -7.31 -3.68
N ALA A 84 10.36 -6.98 -4.71
CA ALA A 84 9.27 -6.02 -4.65
C ALA A 84 7.93 -6.75 -4.51
N ILE A 85 7.35 -6.70 -3.32
CA ILE A 85 6.11 -7.42 -2.98
C ILE A 85 4.92 -6.46 -3.06
N LYS A 86 3.92 -6.82 -3.87
CA LYS A 86 2.63 -6.13 -3.88
C LYS A 86 1.83 -6.58 -2.66
N LEU A 87 1.32 -5.62 -1.88
CA LEU A 87 0.61 -5.90 -0.63
C LEU A 87 -0.87 -6.12 -0.85
N SER A 88 -1.45 -7.08 -0.15
CA SER A 88 -2.89 -7.30 -0.05
C SER A 88 -3.71 -6.21 0.56
N LYS A 89 -5.01 -6.18 0.22
CA LYS A 89 -6.01 -5.56 1.08
C LYS A 89 -6.08 -6.30 2.41
N GLY A 90 -6.01 -5.54 3.50
CA GLY A 90 -5.98 -6.04 4.86
C GLY A 90 -4.57 -6.43 5.30
N ARG A 91 -4.51 -7.42 6.20
CA ARG A 91 -3.28 -7.83 6.86
C ARG A 91 -2.45 -8.75 5.98
N ASN A 92 -1.19 -8.39 5.83
CA ASN A 92 -0.12 -9.13 5.16
C ASN A 92 0.92 -9.53 6.19
N TYR A 93 1.44 -10.75 6.11
CA TYR A 93 2.40 -11.28 7.08
C TYR A 93 3.64 -11.80 6.38
N PHE A 94 4.80 -11.46 6.93
CA PHE A 94 6.10 -11.86 6.40
C PHE A 94 6.99 -12.34 7.55
N ILE A 95 7.71 -13.43 7.30
CA ILE A 95 8.71 -14.00 8.21
C ILE A 95 9.98 -14.34 7.44
N CYS A 96 11.11 -14.42 8.14
CA CYS A 96 12.26 -15.17 7.63
C CYS A 96 12.18 -16.61 8.12
N SER A 97 12.21 -17.57 7.20
CA SER A 97 12.11 -19.01 7.48
C SER A 97 13.43 -19.65 7.96
N ILE A 98 14.52 -18.89 8.00
CA ILE A 98 15.80 -19.36 8.57
C ILE A 98 15.61 -19.59 10.07
N ARG A 99 16.09 -20.74 10.55
CA ARG A 99 15.94 -21.16 11.95
C ARG A 99 16.41 -20.06 12.91
N GLY A 100 15.54 -19.67 13.84
CA GLY A 100 15.81 -18.65 14.85
C GLY A 100 15.66 -17.19 14.38
N HIS A 101 15.55 -16.93 13.07
CA HIS A 101 15.46 -15.55 12.58
C HIS A 101 14.10 -14.91 12.89
N CYS A 102 13.01 -15.62 12.61
CA CYS A 102 11.66 -15.14 12.88
C CYS A 102 11.44 -14.90 14.39
N ASP A 103 11.90 -15.81 15.24
CA ASP A 103 11.84 -15.67 16.71
C ASP A 103 12.71 -14.51 17.20
N GLY A 104 13.86 -14.27 16.55
CA GLY A 104 14.69 -13.08 16.74
C GLY A 104 14.07 -11.77 16.21
N GLY A 105 12.84 -11.82 15.72
CA GLY A 105 12.07 -10.66 15.29
C GLY A 105 12.29 -10.25 13.82
N LEU A 106 12.84 -11.13 12.99
CA LEU A 106 12.87 -10.95 11.55
C LEU A 106 11.52 -11.34 10.92
N LYS A 107 10.50 -10.55 11.26
CA LYS A 107 9.11 -10.70 10.81
C LYS A 107 8.34 -9.38 10.87
N ILE A 108 7.37 -9.16 9.99
CA ILE A 108 6.48 -8.00 10.01
C ILE A 108 5.04 -8.36 9.70
N ALA A 109 4.11 -7.56 10.23
CA ALA A 109 2.70 -7.57 9.86
C ALA A 109 2.34 -6.17 9.33
N VAL A 110 1.74 -6.12 8.15
CA VAL A 110 1.42 -4.87 7.44
C VAL A 110 -0.06 -4.87 7.13
N ASP A 111 -0.76 -3.79 7.46
CA ASP A 111 -2.18 -3.61 7.11
C ASP A 111 -2.30 -2.60 5.96
N ALA A 112 -2.91 -3.01 4.83
CA ALA A 112 -3.10 -2.15 3.67
C ALA A 112 -4.58 -1.93 3.39
N SER A 113 -4.97 -0.66 3.20
CA SER A 113 -6.36 -0.24 2.99
C SER A 113 -6.64 0.15 1.54
#